data_AF-A0A061J6Z6-F1
#
_entry.id   AF-A0A061J6Z6-F1
#
_cell.length_a   1.000
_cell.length_b   1.000
_cell.length_c   1.000
_cell.angle_alpha   90.00
_cell.angle_beta   90.00
_cell.angle_gamma   90.00
#
_symmetry.space_group_name_H-M   'P 1'
#
loop_
_entity.id
_entity.type
_entity.pdbx_description
1 polymer ?
#
loop_
_entity_poly.entity_id
_entity_poly.type
_entity_poly.pdbx_seq_one_letter_code
_entity_poly.pdbx_strand_id
1 'polypeptide(L)'
;MASAFDDVTRQFLKRNYDVFDRDKIGRVPLADLLTLLQICGATPSQSDVDAWKIEADPDGRGSMNFDGFCRVMMIAFQNMKTAKDLKNAFQGIDPDGKGLLSQHELRYYLTRYGDCLSTEEMNEFVEEMRSEMDMEGNFVYSDLVYKMIAEMFH
;
A
#
# COMPACT_ATOMS: atom_id res chain seq x y z
N MET A 1 -8.76 -6.04 20.28
CA MET A 1 -9.48 -5.60 19.07
C MET A 1 -9.33 -4.09 18.96
N ALA A 2 -8.09 -3.62 18.82
CA ALA A 2 -7.76 -2.20 18.96
C ALA A 2 -8.00 -1.47 17.64
N SER A 3 -8.67 -0.33 17.75
CA SER A 3 -9.07 0.59 16.69
C SER A 3 -7.94 0.85 15.69
N ALA A 4 -8.08 0.34 14.46
CA ALA A 4 -7.11 0.58 13.38
C ALA A 4 -7.10 2.02 12.84
N PHE A 5 -7.94 2.91 13.40
CA PHE A 5 -7.84 4.35 13.23
C PHE A 5 -8.00 5.06 14.58
N ASP A 6 -7.15 6.05 14.85
CA ASP A 6 -7.46 7.04 15.87
C ASP A 6 -8.77 7.76 15.53
N ASP A 7 -9.54 8.15 16.54
CA ASP A 7 -10.82 8.88 16.39
C ASP A 7 -10.70 10.11 15.46
N VAL A 8 -9.52 10.74 15.45
CA VAL A 8 -9.19 11.87 14.58
C VAL A 8 -9.20 11.46 13.10
N THR A 9 -8.57 10.33 12.76
CA THR A 9 -8.53 9.83 11.37
C THR A 9 -9.91 9.39 10.93
N ARG A 10 -10.67 8.73 11.81
CA ARG A 10 -12.06 8.34 11.50
C ARG A 10 -12.95 9.56 11.25
N GLN A 11 -12.80 10.64 12.01
CA GLN A 11 -13.51 11.90 11.76
C GLN A 11 -13.07 12.57 10.45
N PHE A 12 -11.79 12.53 10.12
CA PHE A 12 -11.29 13.04 8.84
C PHE A 12 -11.89 12.25 7.66
N LEU A 13 -11.86 10.92 7.70
CA LEU A 13 -12.48 10.07 6.69
C LEU A 13 -13.98 10.33 6.58
N LYS A 14 -14.68 10.45 7.72
CA LYS A 14 -16.11 10.73 7.74
C LYS A 14 -16.45 12.08 7.12
N ARG A 15 -15.64 13.12 7.36
CA ARG A 15 -15.84 14.43 6.74
C ARG A 15 -15.65 14.38 5.22
N ASN A 16 -14.61 13.70 4.74
CA ASN A 16 -14.40 13.53 3.31
C ASN A 16 -15.51 12.69 2.67
N TYR A 17 -15.99 11.66 3.36
CA TYR A 17 -17.13 10.85 2.91
C TYR A 17 -18.43 11.68 2.82
N ASP A 18 -18.75 12.49 3.85
CA ASP A 18 -19.96 13.35 3.87
C ASP A 18 -19.96 14.40 2.73
N VAL A 19 -18.79 14.77 2.20
CA VAL A 19 -18.68 15.68 1.04
C VAL A 19 -19.19 15.02 -0.24
N PHE A 20 -19.02 13.70 -0.36
CA PHE A 20 -19.48 12.91 -1.51
C PHE A 20 -20.91 12.38 -1.30
N ASP A 21 -21.24 11.97 -0.08
CA ASP A 21 -22.59 11.55 0.32
C ASP A 21 -23.49 12.77 0.62
N ARG A 22 -23.68 13.65 -0.39
CA ARG A 22 -24.47 14.89 -0.25
C ARG A 22 -25.91 14.63 0.18
N ASP A 23 -26.47 13.53 -0.29
CA ASP A 23 -27.86 13.12 -0.02
C ASP A 23 -27.99 12.37 1.33
N LYS A 24 -26.87 12.13 2.04
CA LYS A 24 -26.80 11.38 3.31
C LYS A 24 -27.50 10.02 3.23
N ILE A 25 -27.38 9.37 2.07
CA ILE A 25 -27.93 8.05 1.82
C ILE A 25 -27.05 6.95 2.43
N GLY A 26 -25.88 7.31 2.98
CA GLY A 26 -24.93 6.40 3.59
C GLY A 26 -24.16 5.57 2.58
N ARG A 27 -24.20 5.96 1.30
CA ARG A 27 -23.61 5.21 0.18
C ARG A 27 -23.01 6.18 -0.84
N VAL A 28 -21.80 5.88 -1.29
CA VAL A 28 -21.11 6.65 -2.33
C VAL A 28 -20.87 5.74 -3.54
N PRO A 29 -21.05 6.23 -4.78
CA PRO A 29 -20.71 5.47 -5.98
C PRO A 29 -19.25 5.04 -6.00
N LEU A 30 -18.97 3.82 -6.46
CA LEU A 30 -17.58 3.33 -6.61
C LEU A 30 -16.75 4.16 -7.60
N ALA A 31 -17.40 4.88 -8.51
CA ALA A 31 -16.74 5.81 -9.43
C ALA A 31 -16.00 6.94 -8.70
N ASP A 32 -16.52 7.36 -7.54
CA ASP A 32 -15.96 8.45 -6.74
C ASP A 32 -14.85 8.00 -5.79
N LEU A 33 -14.58 6.69 -5.69
CA LEU A 33 -13.56 6.13 -4.81
C LEU A 33 -12.17 6.69 -5.11
N LEU A 34 -11.78 6.77 -6.38
CA LEU A 34 -10.50 7.35 -6.79
C LEU A 34 -10.35 8.80 -6.31
N THR A 35 -11.38 9.61 -6.53
CA THR A 35 -11.38 11.02 -6.13
C THR A 35 -11.31 11.17 -4.61
N LEU A 36 -12.05 10.33 -3.87
CA LEU A 36 -12.01 10.28 -2.41
C LEU A 36 -10.62 9.94 -1.87
N LEU A 37 -9.97 8.94 -2.48
CA LEU A 37 -8.61 8.55 -2.14
C LEU A 37 -7.64 9.71 -2.37
N GLN A 38 -7.71 10.36 -3.53
CA GLN A 38 -6.89 11.53 -3.86
C GLN A 38 -7.08 12.69 -2.89
N ILE A 39 -8.32 13.00 -2.52
CA ILE A 39 -8.62 14.08 -1.56
C ILE A 39 -8.06 13.76 -0.17
N CYS A 40 -8.06 12.48 0.21
CA CYS A 40 -7.46 12.05 1.45
C CYS A 40 -5.93 11.96 1.40
N GLY A 41 -5.31 12.37 0.29
CA GLY A 41 -3.86 12.40 0.10
C GLY A 41 -3.28 11.10 -0.46
N ALA A 42 -4.13 10.17 -0.88
CA ALA A 42 -3.73 8.90 -1.45
C ALA A 42 -3.68 8.97 -2.99
N THR A 43 -2.56 8.59 -3.59
CA THR A 43 -2.39 8.46 -5.05
C THR A 43 -2.31 6.99 -5.51
N PRO A 44 -3.44 6.26 -5.54
CA PRO A 44 -3.44 4.88 -5.97
C PRO A 44 -3.28 4.74 -7.49
N SER A 45 -2.75 3.60 -7.94
CA SER A 45 -2.74 3.27 -9.36
C SER A 45 -4.13 2.82 -9.81
N GLN A 46 -4.38 2.82 -11.13
CA GLN A 46 -5.67 2.36 -11.68
C GLN A 46 -5.96 0.90 -11.28
N SER A 47 -4.93 0.05 -11.29
CA SER A 47 -5.02 -1.35 -10.86
C SER A 47 -5.40 -1.50 -9.39
N ASP A 48 -4.80 -0.68 -8.51
CA ASP A 48 -5.13 -0.68 -7.08
C ASP A 48 -6.57 -0.24 -6.84
N VAL A 49 -7.02 0.79 -7.56
CA VAL A 49 -8.41 1.28 -7.46
C VAL A 49 -9.38 0.18 -7.86
N ASP A 50 -9.11 -0.58 -8.92
CA ASP A 50 -10.00 -1.64 -9.35
C ASP A 50 -10.03 -2.81 -8.36
N ALA A 51 -8.89 -3.16 -7.75
CA ALA A 51 -8.85 -4.11 -6.64
C ALA A 51 -9.64 -3.61 -5.42
N TRP A 52 -9.47 -2.33 -5.05
CA TRP A 52 -10.13 -1.75 -3.89
C TRP A 52 -11.62 -1.50 -4.09
N LYS A 53 -12.08 -1.34 -5.33
CA LYS A 53 -13.53 -1.30 -5.63
C LYS A 53 -14.21 -2.61 -5.24
N ILE A 54 -13.55 -3.75 -5.48
CA ILE A 54 -14.05 -5.08 -5.11
C ILE A 54 -14.14 -5.18 -3.59
N GLU A 55 -13.12 -4.69 -2.87
CA GLU A 55 -13.09 -4.70 -1.40
C GLU A 55 -14.09 -3.72 -0.76
N ALA A 56 -14.33 -2.58 -1.41
CA ALA A 56 -15.29 -1.56 -0.98
C ALA A 56 -16.74 -2.00 -1.16
N ASP A 57 -17.02 -2.86 -2.14
CA ASP A 57 -18.36 -3.33 -2.51
C ASP A 57 -18.37 -4.84 -2.79
N PRO A 58 -18.21 -5.67 -1.75
CA PRO A 58 -18.28 -7.12 -1.89
C PRO A 58 -19.66 -7.61 -2.35
N ASP A 59 -20.70 -6.81 -2.15
CA ASP A 59 -22.07 -7.09 -2.57
C ASP A 59 -22.33 -6.76 -4.05
N GLY A 60 -21.38 -6.12 -4.75
CA GLY A 60 -21.49 -5.77 -6.17
C GLY A 60 -22.67 -4.82 -6.49
N ARG A 61 -23.04 -3.94 -5.55
CA ARG A 61 -24.14 -2.99 -5.71
C ARG A 61 -23.78 -1.75 -6.55
N GLY A 62 -22.50 -1.58 -6.90
CA GLY A 62 -21.96 -0.37 -7.54
C GLY A 62 -21.79 0.80 -6.58
N SER A 63 -21.93 0.57 -5.27
CA SER A 63 -21.89 1.60 -4.23
C SER A 63 -21.20 1.08 -2.98
N MET A 64 -20.30 1.86 -2.40
CA MET A 64 -19.65 1.55 -1.13
C MET A 64 -20.33 2.27 0.04
N ASN A 65 -20.29 1.66 1.22
CA ASN A 65 -20.68 2.29 2.46
C ASN A 65 -19.46 2.86 3.20
N PHE A 66 -19.71 3.64 4.27
CA PHE A 66 -18.63 4.26 5.04
C PHE A 66 -17.64 3.24 5.62
N ASP A 67 -18.11 2.06 6.03
CA ASP A 67 -17.25 0.99 6.55
C ASP A 67 -16.34 0.39 5.45
N GLY A 68 -16.87 0.19 4.24
CA GLY A 68 -16.10 -0.22 3.07
C GLY A 68 -15.06 0.81 2.66
N PHE A 69 -15.44 2.09 2.68
CA PHE A 69 -14.49 3.19 2.48
C PHE A 69 -13.39 3.18 3.54
N CYS A 70 -13.72 3.01 4.82
CA CYS A 70 -12.71 2.92 5.88
C CYS A 70 -11.74 1.75 5.65
N ARG A 71 -12.23 0.58 5.23
CA ARG A 71 -11.36 -0.58 4.90
C ARG A 71 -10.39 -0.26 3.78
N VAL A 72 -10.89 0.27 2.65
CA VAL A 72 -10.02 0.68 1.55
C VAL A 72 -9.03 1.74 1.99
N MET A 73 -9.44 2.70 2.81
CA MET A 73 -8.54 3.71 3.35
C MET A 73 -7.47 3.12 4.27
N MET A 74 -7.76 2.07 5.05
CA MET A 74 -6.73 1.37 5.82
C MET A 74 -5.70 0.75 4.89
N ILE A 75 -6.16 0.02 3.88
CA ILE A 75 -5.31 -0.64 2.89
C ILE A 75 -4.47 0.41 2.16
N ALA A 76 -5.08 1.48 1.67
CA ALA A 76 -4.40 2.56 0.96
C ALA A 76 -3.39 3.31 1.84
N PHE A 77 -3.75 3.66 3.08
CA PHE A 77 -2.84 4.36 4.00
C PHE A 77 -1.71 3.46 4.48
N GLN A 78 -1.96 2.17 4.73
CA GLN A 78 -0.91 1.21 5.06
C GLN A 78 0.02 1.03 3.86
N ASN A 79 -0.52 0.83 2.65
CA ASN A 79 0.26 0.77 1.41
C ASN A 79 1.16 2.00 1.26
N MET A 80 0.63 3.20 1.46
CA MET A 80 1.41 4.42 1.28
C MET A 80 2.39 4.70 2.40
N LYS A 81 2.03 4.36 3.64
CA LYS A 81 2.96 4.48 4.76
C LYS A 81 4.11 3.50 4.59
N THR A 82 3.82 2.24 4.29
CA THR A 82 4.82 1.21 4.00
C THR A 82 5.67 1.59 2.79
N ALA A 83 5.07 2.02 1.67
CA ALA A 83 5.80 2.47 0.48
C ALA A 83 6.71 3.68 0.75
N LYS A 84 6.22 4.65 1.52
CA LYS A 84 6.96 5.88 1.83
C LYS A 84 8.04 5.63 2.88
N ASP A 85 7.78 4.78 3.86
CA ASP A 85 8.75 4.34 4.86
C ASP A 85 9.83 3.48 4.21
N LEU A 86 9.46 2.56 3.31
CA LEU A 86 10.37 1.82 2.42
C LEU A 86 11.23 2.80 1.63
N LYS A 87 10.61 3.74 0.92
CA LYS A 87 11.33 4.72 0.09
C LYS A 87 12.32 5.58 0.87
N ASN A 88 11.92 6.08 2.04
CA ASN A 88 12.78 6.88 2.89
C ASN A 88 13.94 6.05 3.46
N ALA A 89 13.69 4.80 3.81
CA ALA A 89 14.72 3.94 4.36
C ALA A 89 15.69 3.44 3.27
N PHE A 90 15.20 3.20 2.05
CA PHE A 90 16.02 2.90 0.88
C PHE A 90 16.85 4.10 0.40
N GLN A 91 16.36 5.35 0.54
CA GLN A 91 17.20 6.54 0.33
C GLN A 91 18.42 6.58 1.27
N GLY A 92 18.33 5.95 2.45
CA GLY A 92 19.48 5.80 3.35
C GLY A 92 20.47 4.72 2.92
N ILE A 93 20.06 3.79 2.05
CA ILE A 93 20.86 2.66 1.55
C ILE A 93 21.49 3.01 0.20
N ASP A 94 20.74 3.66 -0.68
CA ASP A 94 21.18 4.13 -1.99
C ASP A 94 21.23 5.68 -2.01
N PRO A 95 22.19 6.31 -1.32
CA PRO A 95 22.34 7.77 -1.31
C PRO A 95 22.74 8.33 -2.67
N ASP A 96 23.31 7.49 -3.54
CA ASP A 96 23.70 7.85 -4.91
C ASP A 96 22.50 7.84 -5.87
N GLY A 97 21.35 7.30 -5.45
CA GLY A 97 20.14 7.22 -6.27
C GLY A 97 20.32 6.37 -7.53
N LYS A 98 21.14 5.32 -7.45
CA LYS A 98 21.35 4.34 -8.53
C LYS A 98 20.06 3.62 -8.89
N GLY A 99 19.09 3.55 -7.96
CA GLY A 99 17.83 2.83 -8.13
C GLY A 99 18.02 1.32 -8.20
N LEU A 100 19.19 0.83 -7.76
CA LEU A 100 19.59 -0.56 -7.78
C LEU A 100 19.95 -0.98 -6.36
N LEU A 101 19.46 -2.15 -5.94
CA LEU A 101 19.71 -2.69 -4.62
C LEU A 101 20.33 -4.08 -4.73
N SER A 102 21.47 -4.31 -4.10
CA SER A 102 22.05 -5.64 -4.06
C SER A 102 21.31 -6.55 -3.08
N GLN A 103 21.41 -7.86 -3.27
CA GLN A 103 20.88 -8.87 -2.34
C GLN A 103 21.34 -8.64 -0.88
N HIS A 104 22.57 -8.18 -0.70
CA HIS A 104 23.15 -7.94 0.63
C HIS A 104 22.52 -6.73 1.31
N GLU A 105 22.23 -5.67 0.55
CA GLU A 105 21.55 -4.46 1.04
C GLU A 105 20.08 -4.75 1.36
N LEU A 106 19.42 -5.56 0.53
CA LEU A 106 18.06 -6.02 0.75
C LEU A 106 17.95 -6.83 2.06
N ARG A 107 18.91 -7.72 2.30
CA ARG A 107 19.02 -8.52 3.53
C ARG A 107 19.15 -7.66 4.77
N TYR A 108 20.07 -6.71 4.69
CA TYR A 108 20.32 -5.77 5.76
C TYR A 108 19.07 -4.94 6.09
N TYR A 109 18.34 -4.55 5.05
CA TYR A 109 17.14 -3.74 5.14
C TYR A 109 15.97 -4.48 5.81
N LEU A 110 15.62 -5.66 5.29
CA LEU A 110 14.51 -6.47 5.80
C LEU A 110 14.73 -6.91 7.25
N THR A 111 15.98 -7.12 7.65
CA THR A 111 16.33 -7.45 9.04
C THR A 111 16.23 -6.25 9.99
N ARG A 112 16.33 -5.01 9.49
CA ARG A 112 16.45 -3.79 10.32
C ARG A 112 15.17 -2.97 10.42
N TYR A 113 14.29 -3.03 9.42
CA TYR A 113 13.07 -2.22 9.34
C TYR A 113 11.76 -3.02 9.39
N GLY A 114 11.76 -4.31 9.05
CA GLY A 114 10.56 -5.15 9.09
C GLY A 114 10.67 -6.18 10.20
N ASP A 115 9.54 -6.48 10.84
CA ASP A 115 9.43 -7.65 11.72
C ASP A 115 10.09 -8.88 11.09
N CYS A 116 10.86 -9.58 11.92
CA CYS A 116 11.83 -10.62 11.57
C CYS A 116 11.37 -11.59 10.47
N LEU A 117 11.62 -11.27 9.20
CA LEU A 117 11.69 -12.31 8.17
C LEU A 117 12.84 -13.24 8.55
N SER A 118 12.50 -14.51 8.75
CA SER A 118 13.48 -15.56 8.99
C SER A 118 14.45 -15.67 7.81
N THR A 119 15.62 -16.27 8.05
CA THR A 119 16.58 -16.47 6.95
C THR A 119 16.00 -17.36 5.85
N GLU A 120 15.07 -18.26 6.19
CA GLU A 120 14.32 -19.05 5.20
C GLU A 120 13.39 -18.19 4.34
N GLU A 121 12.50 -17.39 4.94
CA GLU A 121 11.57 -16.52 4.20
C GLU A 121 12.33 -15.52 3.31
N MET A 122 13.48 -15.05 3.80
CA MET A 122 14.31 -14.15 3.03
C MET A 122 14.99 -14.83 1.83
N ASN A 123 15.39 -16.10 1.97
CA ASN A 123 15.94 -16.87 0.86
C ASN A 123 14.87 -17.21 -0.17
N GLU A 124 13.65 -17.53 0.27
CA GLU A 124 12.51 -17.74 -0.63
C GLU A 124 12.18 -16.46 -1.41
N PHE A 125 12.09 -15.32 -0.73
CA PHE A 125 11.88 -14.01 -1.35
C PHE A 125 12.96 -13.65 -2.37
N VAL A 126 14.22 -13.90 -2.04
CA VAL A 126 15.34 -13.67 -2.97
C VAL A 126 15.28 -14.61 -4.17
N GLU A 127 14.98 -15.89 -3.98
CA GLU A 127 14.88 -16.85 -5.10
C GLU A 127 13.69 -16.53 -5.99
N GLU A 128 12.56 -16.07 -5.44
CA GLU A 128 11.41 -15.60 -6.21
C GLU A 128 11.77 -14.38 -7.05
N MET A 129 12.52 -13.44 -6.47
CA MET A 129 12.97 -12.24 -7.18
C MET A 129 14.21 -12.46 -8.06
N ARG A 130 14.83 -13.65 -8.03
CA ARG A 130 16.06 -13.94 -8.80
C ARG A 130 15.87 -13.79 -10.30
N SER A 131 14.67 -14.05 -10.80
CA SER A 131 14.30 -13.86 -12.19
C SER A 131 14.27 -12.39 -12.64
N GLU A 132 14.25 -11.46 -11.69
CA GLU A 132 14.21 -10.01 -11.92
C GLU A 132 15.49 -9.29 -11.51
N MET A 133 16.50 -10.04 -11.09
CA MET A 133 17.84 -9.51 -10.93
C MET A 133 18.44 -9.17 -12.30
N ASP A 134 19.22 -8.10 -12.35
CA ASP A 134 20.09 -7.84 -13.49
C ASP A 134 21.22 -8.88 -13.60
N MET A 135 22.02 -8.79 -14.67
CA MET A 135 23.17 -9.68 -14.88
C MET A 135 24.27 -9.54 -13.80
N GLU A 136 24.20 -8.51 -12.94
CA GLU A 136 25.11 -8.25 -11.84
C GLU A 136 24.54 -8.71 -10.47
N GLY A 137 23.29 -9.19 -10.42
CA GLY A 137 22.64 -9.65 -9.20
C GLY A 137 21.99 -8.53 -8.38
N ASN A 138 21.68 -7.39 -8.99
CA ASN A 138 20.98 -6.27 -8.35
C ASN A 138 19.51 -6.23 -8.74
N PHE A 139 18.69 -5.70 -7.83
CA PHE A 139 17.26 -5.49 -7.99
C PHE A 139 16.97 -4.05 -8.37
N VAL A 140 16.00 -3.85 -9.26
CA VAL A 140 15.45 -2.52 -9.54
C VAL A 140 14.57 -2.10 -8.36
N TYR A 141 14.92 -0.97 -7.74
CA TYR A 141 14.26 -0.43 -6.56
C TYR A 141 12.74 -0.28 -6.72
N SER A 142 12.29 0.25 -7.87
CA SER A 142 10.88 0.49 -8.14
C SER A 142 10.06 -0.80 -8.14
N ASP A 143 10.63 -1.87 -8.69
CA ASP A 143 9.97 -3.16 -8.84
C ASP A 143 9.93 -3.89 -7.50
N LEU A 144 11.02 -3.80 -6.73
CA LEU A 144 11.11 -4.38 -5.40
C LEU A 144 10.11 -3.73 -4.42
N VAL A 145 9.96 -2.41 -4.45
CA VAL A 145 8.96 -1.71 -3.64
C VAL A 145 7.55 -2.11 -4.07
N TYR A 146 7.28 -2.18 -5.37
CA TYR A 146 5.97 -2.60 -5.88
C TYR A 146 5.62 -4.03 -5.46
N LYS A 147 6.58 -4.96 -5.55
CA LYS A 147 6.39 -6.36 -5.14
C LYS A 147 6.28 -6.55 -3.63
N MET A 148 7.10 -5.87 -2.83
CA MET A 148 6.97 -5.92 -1.37
C MET A 148 5.60 -5.43 -0.91
N ILE A 149 5.09 -4.39 -1.56
CA ILE A 149 3.73 -3.91 -1.34
C ILE A 149 2.70 -4.91 -1.86
N ALA A 150 2.93 -5.61 -2.96
CA ALA A 150 2.00 -6.62 -3.46
C ALA A 150 1.91 -7.87 -2.55
N GLU A 151 3.03 -8.36 -2.04
CA GLU A 151 3.08 -9.57 -1.20
C GLU A 151 2.68 -9.33 0.25
N MET A 152 2.93 -8.15 0.83
CA MET A 152 2.44 -7.83 2.18
C MET A 152 0.90 -7.72 2.25
N PHE A 153 0.22 -7.73 1.11
CA PHE A 153 -1.23 -7.56 0.99
C PHE A 153 -1.94 -8.81 0.45
N HIS A 154 -1.26 -9.96 0.47
CA HIS A 154 -1.82 -11.28 0.17
C HIS A 154 -1.97 -12.14 1.44
#